data_AF-A0A806JCJ0-F1
#
_entry.id   AF-A0A806JCJ0-F1
#
_cell.length_a   1.000
_cell.length_b   1.000
_cell.length_c   1.000
_cell.angle_alpha   90.00
_cell.angle_beta   90.00
_cell.angle_gamma   90.00
#
_symmetry.space_group_name_H-M   'P 1'
#
loop_
_entity.id
_entity.type
_entity.pdbx_description
1 polymer ?
#
loop_
_entity_poly.entity_id
_entity_poly.type
_entity_poly.pdbx_seq_one_letter_code
_entity_poly.pdbx_strand_id
1 'polypeptide(L)' 'MDTTFFGRYFGVLVLMDTLSNNVISHYFVRTEKDIYYKLALNRLREKGYIIQSITGDGRCGLMKDLGADVD' A
#
# COMPACT_ATOMS: atom_id res chain seq x y z
N MET A 1 -0.27 -5.68 1.79
CA MET A 1 0.57 -4.48 1.99
C MET A 1 0.58 -4.18 3.47
N ASP A 2 1.74 -3.80 4.00
CA ASP A 2 1.93 -3.45 5.41
C ASP A 2 3.07 -2.41 5.52
N THR A 3 3.07 -1.63 6.60
CA THR A 3 4.15 -0.71 6.95
C THR A 3 4.82 -1.13 8.26
N THR A 4 6.04 -1.67 8.16
CA THR A 4 6.83 -2.04 9.34
C THR A 4 7.75 -0.89 9.77
N PHE A 5 7.73 -0.50 11.06
CA PHE A 5 8.61 0.55 11.62
C PHE A 5 9.87 0.01 12.27
N PHE A 6 11.02 0.61 11.93
CA PHE A 6 12.33 0.32 12.50
C PHE A 6 12.69 1.39 13.55
N GLY A 7 12.27 1.13 14.79
CA GLY A 7 12.41 2.09 15.89
C GLY A 7 11.61 3.38 15.62
N ARG A 8 12.19 4.53 15.98
CA ARG A 8 11.58 5.86 15.74
C ARG A 8 12.13 6.58 14.51
N TYR A 9 12.88 5.87 13.66
CA TYR A 9 13.67 6.49 12.58
C TYR A 9 12.91 6.51 11.26
N PHE A 10 12.39 5.34 10.84
CA PHE A 10 11.63 5.19 9.61
C PHE A 10 10.78 3.92 9.65
N GLY A 11 9.79 3.85 8.78
CA GLY A 11 9.08 2.65 8.42
C GLY A 11 9.25 2.33 6.94
N VAL A 12 8.95 1.09 6.59
CA VAL A 12 8.98 0.60 5.21
C VAL A 12 7.60 0.08 4.88
N LEU A 13 6.94 0.76 3.94
CA LEU A 13 5.70 0.29 3.32
C LEU A 13 6.07 -0.71 2.22
N VAL A 14 5.58 -1.94 2.32
CA VAL A 14 5.84 -3.01 1.35
C VAL A 14 4.54 -3.44 0.66
N LEU A 15 4.58 -3.53 -0.66
CA LEU A 15 3.53 -4.09 -1.50
C LEU A 15 4.05 -5.37 -2.13
N MET A 16 3.28 -6.44 -1.96
CA MET A 16 3.63 -7.79 -2.37
C MET A 16 2.52 -8.35 -3.24
N ASP A 17 2.89 -9.10 -4.27
CA ASP A 17 1.95 -9.90 -5.04
C ASP A 17 1.69 -11.20 -4.29
N THR A 18 0.44 -11.43 -3.92
CA THR A 18 0.03 -12.61 -3.17
C THR A 18 0.17 -13.90 -3.99
N LEU A 19 0.07 -13.83 -5.32
CA LEU A 19 0.16 -15.03 -6.16
C LEU A 19 1.61 -15.51 -6.31
N SER A 20 2.53 -14.59 -6.62
CA SER A 20 3.95 -14.94 -6.80
C SER A 20 4.80 -14.84 -5.54
N ASN A 21 4.26 -14.28 -4.43
CA ASN A 21 5.01 -13.95 -3.22
C ASN A 21 6.24 -13.05 -3.48
N ASN A 22 6.21 -12.25 -4.55
CA ASN A 22 7.27 -11.29 -4.84
C ASN A 22 6.91 -9.90 -4.34
N VAL A 23 7.92 -9.16 -3.87
CA VAL A 23 7.77 -7.74 -3.54
C VAL A 23 7.65 -6.94 -4.84
N ILE A 24 6.53 -6.27 -5.04
CA ILE A 24 6.27 -5.44 -6.21
C ILE A 24 6.91 -4.06 -6.04
N SER A 25 6.80 -3.49 -4.83
CA SER A 25 7.39 -2.19 -4.51
C SER A 25 7.56 -2.01 -3.01
N HIS A 26 8.48 -1.11 -2.64
CA HIS A 26 8.69 -0.69 -1.26
C HIS A 26 8.97 0.81 -1.19
N TYR A 27 8.59 1.44 -0.08
CA TYR A 27 8.79 2.86 0.16
C TYR A 27 9.22 3.13 1.59
N PHE A 28 10.24 3.97 1.76
CA PHE A 28 10.61 4.50 3.07
C PHE A 28 9.66 5.62 3.46
N VAL A 29 9.07 5.51 4.65
CA VAL A 29 8.16 6.50 5.23
C VAL A 29 8.64 6.90 6.61
N ARG A 30 8.39 8.15 7.02
CA ARG A 30 8.69 8.56 8.41
C ARG A 30 7.53 8.29 9.37
N THR A 31 6.32 8.21 8.84
CA THR A 31 5.07 8.05 9.60
C THR A 31 4.09 7.27 8.75
N GLU A 32 3.14 6.57 9.37
CA GLU A 32 2.13 5.82 8.64
C GLU A 32 0.91 6.71 8.34
N LYS A 33 0.71 7.05 7.06
CA LYS A 33 -0.39 7.91 6.59
C LYS A 33 -1.09 7.28 5.39
N ASP A 34 -2.39 7.49 5.32
CA ASP A 34 -3.26 6.93 4.28
C ASP A 34 -2.85 7.37 2.86
N ILE A 35 -2.32 8.59 2.72
CA ILE A 35 -1.82 9.13 1.45
C ILE A 35 -0.71 8.26 0.84
N TYR A 36 0.14 7.61 1.66
CA TYR A 36 1.24 6.79 1.14
C TYR A 36 0.73 5.50 0.49
N TYR A 37 -0.31 4.89 1.05
CA TYR A 37 -0.97 3.75 0.45
C TYR A 37 -1.65 4.12 -0.87
N LYS A 38 -2.40 5.24 -0.92
CA LYS A 38 -3.02 5.74 -2.15
C LYS A 38 -2.01 5.99 -3.26
N LEU A 39 -0.90 6.68 -2.95
CA LEU A 39 0.17 6.94 -3.90
C LEU A 39 0.83 5.66 -4.40
N ALA A 40 1.06 4.68 -3.52
CA ALA A 40 1.63 3.40 -3.92
C ALA A 40 0.69 2.63 -4.86
N LEU A 41 -0.61 2.63 -4.59
CA LEU A 41 -1.62 1.95 -5.41
C LEU A 41 -1.83 2.65 -6.76
N ASN A 42 -1.84 3.99 -6.79
CA ASN A 42 -1.91 4.74 -8.04
C ASN A 42 -0.70 4.46 -8.94
N ARG A 43 0.51 4.35 -8.38
CA ARG A 43 1.69 3.93 -9.14
C ARG A 43 1.57 2.52 -9.71
N LEU A 44 0.90 1.61 -9.02
CA LEU A 44 0.62 0.28 -9.57
C LEU A 44 -0.37 0.38 -10.75
N ARG A 45 -1.43 1.19 -10.61
CA ARG A 45 -2.40 1.43 -11.69
C ARG A 45 -1.74 2.07 -12.92
N GLU A 46 -0.89 3.07 -12.73
CA GLU A 46 -0.12 3.73 -13.80
C GLU A 46 0.80 2.75 -14.53
N LYS A 47 1.31 1.73 -13.85
CA LYS A 47 2.10 0.64 -14.45
C LYS A 47 1.25 -0.42 -15.16
N GLY A 48 -0.08 -0.31 -15.12
CA GLY A 48 -1.02 -1.23 -15.75
C GLY A 48 -1.38 -2.45 -14.91
N TYR A 49 -1.09 -2.46 -13.61
CA TYR A 49 -1.53 -3.55 -12.72
C TYR A 49 -3.04 -3.47 -12.47
N ILE A 50 -3.72 -4.61 -12.61
CA ILE A 50 -5.11 -4.78 -12.21
C ILE A 50 -5.13 -5.25 -10.76
N ILE A 51 -5.57 -4.37 -9.86
CA ILE A 51 -5.66 -4.67 -8.42
C ILE A 51 -7.04 -5.29 -8.15
N GLN A 52 -7.09 -6.60 -7.95
CA GLN A 52 -8.33 -7.33 -7.67
C GLN A 52 -8.77 -7.17 -6.21
N SER A 53 -7.82 -7.18 -5.29
CA SER A 53 -8.06 -7.01 -3.86
C SER A 53 -6.80 -6.49 -3.18
N ILE A 54 -6.98 -5.91 -1.99
CA ILE A 54 -5.90 -5.42 -1.15
C ILE A 54 -6.07 -6.04 0.22
N THR A 55 -5.04 -6.70 0.71
CA THR A 55 -4.98 -7.24 2.07
C THR A 55 -3.94 -6.47 2.86
N GLY A 56 -4.29 -6.04 4.07
CA GLY A 56 -3.38 -5.38 5.02
C GLY A 56 -3.97 -5.44 6.42
N ASP A 57 -3.12 -5.36 7.43
CA ASP A 57 -3.48 -5.39 8.83
C ASP A 57 -3.74 -3.97 9.36
N GLY A 58 -4.94 -3.75 9.92
CA GLY A 58 -5.11 -2.69 10.92
C GLY A 58 -5.70 -1.34 10.50
N ARG A 59 -6.20 -1.11 9.28
CA ARG A 59 -6.93 0.14 8.95
C ARG A 59 -8.24 -0.05 8.17
N CYS A 60 -9.36 -0.19 8.89
CA CYS A 60 -10.72 -0.17 8.30
C CYS A 60 -11.06 1.14 7.56
N GLY A 61 -10.43 2.27 7.90
CA GLY A 61 -10.71 3.58 7.30
C GLY A 61 -10.08 3.79 5.92
N LEU A 62 -9.00 3.09 5.62
CA LEU A 62 -8.24 3.23 4.36
C LEU A 62 -9.08 2.82 3.14
N MET A 63 -9.96 1.83 3.32
CA MET A 63 -10.78 1.26 2.24
C MET A 63 -11.87 2.21 1.75
N LYS A 64 -12.46 3.04 2.63
CA LYS A 64 -13.52 4.01 2.23
C LYS A 64 -13.00 5.04 1.23
N ASP A 65 -11.73 5.38 1.38
CA ASP A 65 -11.05 6.44 0.63
C ASP A 65 -10.31 5.93 -0.62
N LEU A 66 -10.28 4.59 -0.81
CA LEU A 66 -9.70 3.88 -1.96
C LEU A 66 -10.75 3.40 -2.97
N GLY A 67 -12.00 3.20 -2.51
CA GLY A 67 -13.14 2.82 -3.34
C GLY A 67 -13.89 3.99 -3.98
N ALA A 68 -13.49 5.24 -3.74
CA ALA A 68 -14.12 6.43 -4.33
C ALA A 68 -13.58 6.80 -5.73
N ASP A 69 -12.59 6.07 -6.24
CA ASP A 69 -12.00 6.23 -7.58
C ASP A 69 -12.42 5.08 -8.54
N VAL A 70 -13.48 4.32 -8.19
CA VAL A 70 -14.12 3.33 -9.08
C VAL A 70 -15.53 3.82 -9.43
N ASP A 71 -15.61 4.89 -10.21
CA ASP A 71 -16.75 5.24 -11.06
C ASP A 71 -16.34 5.15 -12.53
#